data_AF-A3CTW5-F1
#
_entry.id   AF-A3CTW5-F1
#
_cell.length_a   1.000
_cell.length_b   1.000
_cell.length_c   1.000
_cell.angle_alpha   90.00
_cell.angle_beta   90.00
_cell.angle_gamma   90.00
#
_symmetry.space_group_name_H-M   'P 1'
#
loop_
_entity.id
_entity.type
_entity.pdbx_description
1 polymer ?
#
loop_
_entity_poly.entity_id
_entity_poly.type
_entity_poly.pdbx_seq_one_letter_code
_entity_poly.pdbx_strand_id
1 'polypeptide(L)'
;MKEFLLSAPVPAGFFAYLGNFGEVEALPKIGEGFYKFEKPDWFSIKGLAGDTTVEVRFRKEVMHLTVDFLYLLFSSYREGPGGSLGAEAEGAGGRETGERTPVWA
;
A
#
# COMPACT_ATOMS: atom_id res chain seq x y z
N MET A 1 3.77 -3.81 -8.67
CA MET A 1 2.64 -3.07 -8.08
C MET A 1 1.77 -4.07 -7.37
N LYS A 2 1.27 -3.74 -6.18
CA LYS A 2 0.33 -4.54 -5.40
C LYS A 2 -0.73 -3.63 -4.78
N GLU A 3 -1.98 -4.06 -4.84
CA GLU A 3 -3.08 -3.40 -4.14
C GLU A 3 -3.21 -3.98 -2.73
N PHE A 4 -3.57 -3.14 -1.76
CA PHE A 4 -3.86 -3.53 -0.39
C PHE A 4 -5.27 -3.12 -0.05
N LEU A 5 -6.05 -4.07 0.46
CA LEU A 5 -7.38 -3.85 0.98
C LEU A 5 -7.27 -3.54 2.48
N LEU A 6 -7.89 -2.46 2.92
CA LEU A 6 -7.91 -2.01 4.30
C LEU A 6 -9.25 -2.38 4.93
N SER A 7 -9.22 -2.69 6.23
CA SER A 7 -10.43 -3.01 6.99
C SER A 7 -11.34 -1.79 7.23
N ALA A 8 -10.82 -0.58 7.00
CA ALA A 8 -11.54 0.68 7.12
C ALA A 8 -11.06 1.69 6.07
N PRO A 9 -11.89 2.68 5.70
CA PRO A 9 -11.50 3.77 4.82
C PRO A 9 -10.22 4.47 5.28
N VAL A 10 -9.29 4.73 4.36
CA VAL A 10 -8.05 5.45 4.64
C VAL A 10 -8.35 6.94 4.88
N PRO A 11 -8.03 7.51 6.05
CA PRO A 11 -8.28 8.90 6.32
C PRO A 11 -7.26 9.79 5.62
N ALA A 12 -7.62 11.05 5.33
CA ALA A 12 -6.68 12.03 4.81
C ALA A 12 -5.47 12.24 5.73
N GLY A 13 -5.67 12.10 7.06
CA GLY A 13 -4.60 12.17 8.05
C GLY A 13 -3.52 11.10 7.89
N PHE A 14 -3.84 9.94 7.30
CA PHE A 14 -2.86 8.90 7.02
C PHE A 14 -1.84 9.36 5.97
N PHE A 15 -2.29 10.01 4.89
CA PHE A 15 -1.37 10.54 3.88
C PHE A 15 -0.52 11.67 4.45
N ALA A 16 -1.06 12.53 5.31
CA ALA A 16 -0.26 13.52 6.04
C ALA A 16 0.79 12.83 6.93
N TYR A 17 0.43 11.74 7.61
CA TYR A 17 1.35 10.95 8.43
C TYR A 17 2.49 10.32 7.61
N LEU A 18 2.23 9.88 6.37
CA LEU A 18 3.27 9.38 5.47
C LEU A 18 4.35 10.44 5.18
N GLY A 19 4.01 11.73 5.27
CA GLY A 19 4.95 12.84 5.12
C GLY A 19 6.10 12.83 6.12
N ASN A 20 5.96 12.11 7.24
CA ASN A 20 7.06 11.92 8.20
C ASN A 20 8.18 10.99 7.67
N PHE A 21 7.91 10.22 6.61
CA PHE A 21 8.81 9.20 6.08
C PHE A 21 9.32 9.52 4.67
N GLY A 22 8.72 10.49 3.98
CA GLY A 22 9.01 10.80 2.58
C GLY A 22 8.12 11.91 2.02
N GLU A 23 8.06 12.02 0.70
CA GLU A 23 7.35 13.08 -0.01
C GLU A 23 5.88 12.71 -0.20
N VAL A 24 4.97 13.64 0.07
CA VAL A 24 3.52 13.46 -0.15
C VAL A 24 3.02 14.59 -1.05
N GLU A 25 2.38 14.20 -2.14
CA GLU A 25 1.77 15.09 -3.11
C GLU A 25 0.26 14.84 -3.16
N ALA A 26 -0.54 15.90 -3.00
CA ALA A 26 -1.96 15.88 -3.32
C ALA A 26 -2.14 16.10 -4.82
N LEU A 27 -2.99 15.29 -5.46
CA LEU A 27 -3.20 15.31 -6.92
C LEU A 27 -4.65 15.73 -7.25
N PRO A 28 -5.04 16.99 -7.01
CA PRO A 28 -6.43 17.45 -7.20
C PRO A 28 -6.91 17.38 -8.65
N LYS A 29 -5.98 17.35 -9.62
CA LYS A 29 -6.30 17.17 -11.06
C LYS A 29 -6.76 15.76 -11.41
N ILE A 30 -6.48 14.78 -10.56
CA ILE A 30 -6.91 13.37 -10.71
C ILE A 30 -8.23 13.14 -9.97
N GLY A 31 -8.39 13.77 -8.80
CA GLY A 31 -9.60 13.78 -8.00
C GLY A 31 -9.35 14.43 -6.64
N GLU A 32 -10.37 15.05 -6.05
CA GLU A 32 -10.26 15.57 -4.68
C GLU A 32 -9.96 14.43 -3.71
N GLY A 33 -8.98 14.64 -2.83
CA GLY A 33 -8.57 13.62 -1.85
C GLY A 33 -7.65 12.53 -2.41
N PHE A 34 -7.18 12.62 -3.65
CA PHE A 34 -6.18 11.70 -4.19
C PHE A 34 -4.77 12.11 -3.75
N TYR A 35 -4.01 11.18 -3.18
CA TYR A 35 -2.66 11.40 -2.69
C TYR A 35 -1.66 10.42 -3.30
N LYS A 36 -0.43 10.90 -3.46
CA LYS A 36 0.73 10.10 -3.82
C LYS A 36 1.82 10.32 -2.77
N PHE A 37 2.28 9.23 -2.16
CA PHE A 37 3.48 9.20 -1.35
C PHE A 37 4.63 8.59 -2.16
N GLU A 38 5.83 9.15 -2.02
CA GLU A 38 7.04 8.64 -2.65
C GLU A 38 8.21 8.57 -1.66
N LYS A 39 8.81 7.39 -1.57
CA LYS A 39 10.11 7.16 -0.94
C LYS A 39 11.10 6.83 -2.05
N PRO A 40 12.00 7.76 -2.43
CA PRO A 40 12.94 7.57 -3.54
C PRO A 40 13.70 6.24 -3.41
N ASP A 41 13.85 5.56 -4.55
CA ASP A 41 14.52 4.26 -4.71
C ASP A 41 13.94 3.08 -3.92
N TRP A 42 12.78 3.24 -3.26
CA TRP A 42 12.20 2.19 -2.44
C TRP A 42 10.77 1.84 -2.87
N PHE A 43 9.80 2.69 -2.55
CA PHE A 43 8.39 2.41 -2.86
C PHE A 43 7.55 3.70 -2.92
N SER A 44 6.36 3.59 -3.52
CA SER A 44 5.36 4.66 -3.56
C SER A 44 4.00 4.10 -3.18
N ILE A 45 3.18 4.91 -2.51
CA ILE A 45 1.76 4.61 -2.23
C ILE A 45 0.90 5.61 -2.99
N LYS A 46 -0.16 5.14 -3.63
CA LYS A 46 -1.23 5.97 -4.17
C LYS A 46 -2.56 5.53 -3.60
N GLY A 47 -3.42 6.49 -3.30
CA GLY A 47 -4.75 6.18 -2.80
C GLY A 47 -5.64 7.40 -2.72
N LEU A 48 -6.93 7.13 -2.55
CA LEU A 48 -7.97 8.14 -2.37
C LEU A 48 -8.38 8.14 -0.90
N ALA A 49 -8.36 9.30 -0.25
CA ALA A 49 -8.90 9.42 1.10
C ALA A 49 -10.40 9.07 1.12
N GLY A 50 -10.79 8.22 2.06
CA GLY A 50 -12.14 7.67 2.16
C GLY A 50 -12.35 6.34 1.41
N ASP A 51 -11.34 5.86 0.68
CA ASP A 51 -11.37 4.55 0.03
C ASP A 51 -10.79 3.45 0.94
N THR A 52 -11.11 2.19 0.69
CA THR A 52 -10.57 1.03 1.41
C THR A 52 -9.39 0.41 0.69
N THR A 53 -8.89 1.01 -0.39
CA THR A 53 -7.78 0.47 -1.17
C THR A 53 -6.62 1.46 -1.31
N VAL A 54 -5.41 0.92 -1.34
CA VAL A 54 -4.21 1.68 -1.73
C VAL A 54 -3.32 0.87 -2.67
N GLU A 55 -2.80 1.53 -3.69
CA GLU A 55 -1.85 0.96 -4.64
C GLU A 55 -0.42 1.19 -4.15
N VAL A 56 0.38 0.13 -4.04
CA VAL A 56 1.79 0.21 -3.68
C VAL A 56 2.65 -0.26 -4.84
N ARG A 57 3.64 0.56 -5.22
CA ARG A 57 4.70 0.18 -6.18
C ARG A 57 6.03 0.07 -5.46
N PHE A 58 6.77 -0.99 -5.72
CA PHE A 58 8.08 -1.29 -5.17
C PHE A 58 8.88 -2.15 -6.14
N ARG A 59 10.21 -2.19 -6.00
CA ARG A 59 11.07 -3.12 -6.74
C ARG A 59 10.98 -4.53 -6.15
N LYS A 60 11.11 -5.56 -6.98
CA LYS A 60 10.93 -6.96 -6.55
C LYS A 60 11.94 -7.36 -5.45
N GLU A 61 13.17 -6.83 -5.52
CA GLU A 61 14.23 -7.14 -4.56
C GLU A 61 13.89 -6.71 -3.12
N VAL A 62 13.04 -5.70 -2.94
CA VAL A 62 12.69 -5.13 -1.63
C VAL A 62 11.27 -5.47 -1.19
N MET A 63 10.59 -6.39 -1.90
CA MET A 63 9.18 -6.70 -1.66
C MET A 63 8.89 -7.11 -0.21
N HIS A 64 9.65 -8.05 0.35
CA HIS A 64 9.44 -8.55 1.71
C HIS A 64 9.56 -7.43 2.75
N LEU A 65 10.67 -6.67 2.67
CA LEU A 65 10.90 -5.51 3.53
C LEU A 65 9.78 -4.47 3.39
N THR A 66 9.32 -4.21 2.17
CA THR A 66 8.27 -3.22 1.90
C THR A 66 6.93 -3.66 2.48
N VAL A 67 6.57 -4.94 2.33
CA VAL A 67 5.33 -5.49 2.90
C VAL A 67 5.34 -5.38 4.42
N ASP A 68 6.42 -5.80 5.08
CA ASP A 68 6.55 -5.71 6.54
C ASP A 68 6.48 -4.25 7.04
N PHE A 69 7.14 -3.33 6.32
CA PHE A 69 7.08 -1.91 6.63
C PHE A 69 5.68 -1.32 6.46
N LEU A 70 4.93 -1.74 5.43
CA LEU A 70 3.56 -1.30 5.23
C LEU A 70 2.63 -1.78 6.34
N TYR A 71 2.73 -3.05 6.72
CA TYR A 71 2.00 -3.57 7.88
C TYR A 71 2.29 -2.77 9.14
N LEU A 72 3.55 -2.41 9.37
CA LEU A 72 3.94 -1.55 10.48
C LEU A 72 3.32 -0.15 10.35
N LEU A 73 3.37 0.47 9.17
CA LEU A 73 2.78 1.80 8.93
C LEU A 73 1.28 1.84 9.23
N PHE A 74 0.51 0.89 8.68
CA PHE A 74 -0.94 0.86 8.86
C PHE A 74 -1.32 0.60 10.32
N SER A 75 -0.64 -0.36 10.98
CA SER A 75 -0.90 -0.69 12.39
C SER A 75 -0.43 0.39 13.37
N SER A 76 0.61 1.14 13.01
CA SER A 76 1.17 2.21 13.86
C SER A 76 0.42 3.53 13.71
N TYR A 77 -0.23 3.76 12.58
CA TYR A 77 -1.05 4.95 12.40
C TYR A 77 -2.19 4.93 13.41
N ARG A 78 -2.25 5.98 14.24
CA ARG A 78 -3.33 6.20 15.20
C ARG A 78 -4.05 7.49 14.87
N GLU A 79 -5.29 7.37 14.42
CA GLU A 79 -6.18 8.53 14.33
C GLU A 79 -7.02 8.64 15.60
N GLY A 80 -6.77 9.67 16.40
CA GLY A 80 -7.44 9.83 17.69
C GLY A 80 -7.22 8.65 18.65
N PRO A 81 -7.94 8.57 19.79
CA PRO A 81 -7.52 7.78 20.96
C PRO A 81 -7.74 6.25 20.85
N GLY A 82 -7.62 5.65 19.66
CA GLY A 82 -7.62 4.20 19.49
C GLY A 82 -7.62 3.62 18.07
N GLY A 83 -7.62 4.42 17.00
CA GLY A 83 -7.84 3.88 15.64
C GLY A 83 -6.57 3.39 14.94
N SER A 84 -6.35 2.08 14.82
CA SER A 84 -5.36 1.48 13.91
C SER A 84 -5.99 1.10 12.57
N LEU A 85 -5.32 1.34 11.44
CA LEU A 85 -5.74 0.82 10.15
C LEU A 85 -5.20 -0.61 10.01
N GLY A 86 -6.08 -1.61 9.94
CA GLY A 86 -5.66 -2.97 9.59
C GLY A 86 -5.57 -3.12 8.08
N ALA A 87 -4.44 -3.58 7.56
CA ALA A 87 -4.33 -3.93 6.14
C ALA A 87 -4.44 -5.45 5.98
N GLU A 88 -5.36 -5.92 5.13
CA GLU A 88 -5.37 -7.29 4.63
C GLU A 88 -4.66 -7.30 3.27
N ALA A 89 -3.56 -8.07 3.20
CA ALA A 89 -2.81 -8.21 1.97
C ALA A 89 -3.39 -9.31 1.09
N GLU A 90 -4.54 -9.08 0.46
CA GLU A 90 -4.95 -9.90 -0.68
C GLU A 90 -4.15 -9.49 -1.92
N GLY A 91 -2.96 -10.07 -2.05
CA GLY A 91 -2.16 -9.99 -3.26
C GLY A 91 -2.45 -11.17 -4.16
N ALA A 92 -3.29 -10.96 -5.18
CA ALA A 92 -3.45 -11.88 -6.29
C ALA A 92 -2.08 -12.36 -6.81
N GLY A 93 -1.95 -13.69 -6.86
CA GLY A 93 -0.75 -14.37 -7.30
C GLY A 93 -0.28 -13.88 -8.66
N GLY A 94 1.04 -13.67 -8.76
CA GLY A 94 1.69 -13.65 -10.05
C GLY A 94 1.32 -14.95 -10.77
N ARG A 95 0.69 -14.84 -11.94
CA ARG A 95 0.72 -15.92 -12.92
C ARG A 95 2.16 -16.06 -13.36
N GLU A 96 2.90 -16.93 -12.68
CA GLU A 96 4.07 -17.55 -13.28
C GLU A 96 3.55 -18.51 -14.36
N THR A 97 3.55 -18.02 -15.59
CA THR A 97 3.59 -18.87 -16.78
C THR A 97 4.91 -19.65 -16.71
N GLY A 98 4.86 -20.94 -16.39
CA GLY A 98 6.05 -21.77 -16.31
C GLY A 98 5.69 -23.23 -16.08
N GLU A 99 5.71 -24.00 -17.16
CA GLU A 99 5.77 -25.46 -17.27
C GLU A 99 5.61 -26.31 -16.00
N ARG A 100 4.53 -27.08 -15.95
CA ARG A 100 4.49 -28.34 -15.21
C ARG A 100 4.43 -29.49 -16.21
N THR A 101 5.57 -30.16 -16.38
CA THR A 101 5.74 -31.45 -17.06
C THR A 101 4.73 -32.49 -16.56
N PRO A 102 4.31 -33.46 -17.39
CA PRO A 102 3.38 -34.50 -16.98
C PRO A 102 4.09 -35.51 -16.06
N VAL A 103 3.43 -35.88 -14.97
CA VAL A 103 3.83 -37.03 -14.15
C VAL A 103 2.92 -38.18 -14.55
N TRP A 104 3.50 -39.22 -15.16
CA TRP A 104 2.83 -40.52 -15.31
C TRP A 104 2.86 -41.24 -13.96
N ALA A 105 1.71 -41.76 -13.55
CA ALA A 105 1.58 -42.86 -12.61
C ALA A 105 0.36 -43.69 -13.03
#